data_AF-A0A7X2SY53-F1
#
_entry.id   AF-A0A7X2SY53-F1
#
_cell.length_a   1.000
_cell.length_b   1.000
_cell.length_c   1.000
_cell.angle_alpha   90.00
_cell.angle_beta   90.00
_cell.angle_gamma   90.00
#
_symmetry.space_group_name_H-M   'P 1'
#
loop_
_entity.id
_entity.type
_entity.pdbx_description
1 polymer ?
#
loop_
_entity_poly.entity_id
_entity_poly.type
_entity_poly.pdbx_seq_one_letter_code
_entity_poly.pdbx_strand_id
1 'polypeptide(L)' 'DLPPGVVVQRRTDGEQAFLFVQNFTGQVQQLSLPAGLSDLIDGSVVGESLVLAPWGCRVLSVPLTEGTR' A
#
# COMPACT_ATOMS: atom_id res chain seq x y z
N ASP A 1 0.49 13.04 -0.98
CA ASP A 1 1.62 12.87 -1.92
C ASP A 1 2.53 11.74 -1.50
N LEU A 2 3.17 11.09 -2.48
CA LEU A 2 4.14 10.02 -2.23
C LEU A 2 5.57 10.58 -2.21
N PRO A 3 6.48 10.03 -1.41
CA PRO A 3 7.90 10.39 -1.47
C PRO A 3 8.48 10.18 -2.88
N PRO A 4 9.44 10.99 -3.34
CA PRO A 4 10.10 10.78 -4.63
C PRO A 4 10.69 9.36 -4.73
N GLY A 5 10.45 8.70 -5.87
CA GLY A 5 10.90 7.33 -6.10
C GLY A 5 10.00 6.25 -5.47
N VAL A 6 8.92 6.64 -4.79
CA VAL A 6 7.88 5.72 -4.34
C VAL A 6 6.69 5.76 -5.28
N VAL A 7 6.23 4.59 -5.70
CA VAL A 7 5.09 4.45 -6.62
C VAL A 7 4.04 3.56 -5.98
N VAL A 8 2.76 3.95 -6.13
CA VAL A 8 1.61 3.12 -5.79
C VAL A 8 0.82 2.83 -7.05
N GLN A 9 0.59 1.54 -7.32
CA GLN A 9 -0.31 1.10 -8.39
C GLN A 9 -1.51 0.38 -7.78
N ARG A 10 -2.71 0.66 -8.31
CA ARG A 10 -3.96 0.06 -7.83
C ARG A 10 -4.49 -0.93 -8.86
N ARG A 11 -4.86 -2.12 -8.39
CA ARG A 11 -5.68 -3.10 -9.11
C ARG A 11 -6.93 -3.39 -8.29
N THR A 12 -7.93 -4.00 -8.90
CA THR A 12 -9.13 -4.46 -8.20
C THR A 12 -9.70 -5.69 -8.90
N ASP A 13 -10.35 -6.56 -8.14
CA ASP A 13 -11.15 -7.68 -8.63
C ASP A 13 -12.66 -7.38 -8.65
N GLY A 14 -13.08 -6.17 -8.22
CA GLY A 14 -14.47 -5.77 -8.09
C GLY A 14 -15.02 -5.81 -6.66
N GLU A 15 -14.37 -6.54 -5.75
CA GLU A 15 -14.76 -6.63 -4.33
C GLU A 15 -13.74 -5.91 -3.42
N GLN A 16 -12.46 -5.99 -3.79
CA GLN A 16 -11.36 -5.35 -3.07
C GLN A 16 -10.40 -4.66 -4.02
N ALA A 17 -9.69 -3.65 -3.51
CA ALA A 17 -8.56 -3.04 -4.17
C ALA A 17 -7.25 -3.58 -3.61
N PHE A 18 -6.27 -3.73 -4.50
CA PHE A 18 -4.91 -4.14 -4.23
C PHE A 18 -3.97 -3.00 -4.55
N LEU A 19 -3.18 -2.57 -3.58
CA LEU A 19 -2.23 -1.48 -3.70
C LEU A 19 -0.81 -2.06 -3.69
N PHE A 20 -0.11 -1.91 -4.81
CA PHE A 20 1.30 -2.30 -4.95
C PHE A 20 2.15 -1.08 -4.63
N VAL A 21 2.73 -1.06 -3.42
CA VAL A 21 3.55 0.05 -2.93
C VAL A 21 5.02 -0.32 -3.11
N GLN A 22 5.72 0.41 -3.97
CA GLN A 22 7.08 0.08 -4.42
C GLN A 22 8.03 1.25 -4.16
N ASN A 23 9.14 0.95 -3.47
CA ASN A 23 10.23 1.89 -3.24
C ASN A 23 11.34 1.66 -4.27
N PHE A 24 11.47 2.53 -5.27
CA PHE A 24 12.55 2.46 -6.27
C PHE A 24 13.79 3.28 -5.87
N THR A 25 14.06 3.37 -4.57
CA THR A 25 15.24 4.06 -4.05
C THR A 25 16.11 3.10 -3.24
N GLY A 26 17.39 3.45 -3.14
CA GLY A 26 18.34 2.77 -2.24
C GLY A 26 18.22 3.18 -0.77
N GLN A 27 17.14 3.90 -0.39
CA GLN A 27 16.93 4.44 0.96
C GLN A 27 15.67 3.84 1.58
N VAL A 28 15.59 3.86 2.92
CA VAL A 28 14.34 3.56 3.62
C VAL A 28 13.34 4.67 3.34
N GLN A 29 12.09 4.29 3.07
CA GLN A 29 10.99 5.24 2.86
C GLN A 29 9.89 4.98 3.89
N GLN A 30 9.30 6.07 4.39
CA GLN A 30 8.17 6.01 5.30
C GLN A 30 6.97 6.67 4.63
N LEU A 31 5.84 5.95 4.61
CA LEU A 31 4.58 6.42 4.05
C LEU A 31 3.56 6.53 5.17
N SER A 32 2.78 7.61 5.14
CA SER A 32 1.51 7.68 5.86
C SER A 32 0.44 6.96 5.05
N LEU A 33 -0.35 6.12 5.71
CA LEU A 33 -1.40 5.33 5.10
C LEU A 33 -2.75 5.63 5.74
N PRO A 34 -3.86 5.54 4.98
CA PRO A 34 -5.18 5.51 5.58
C PRO A 34 -5.36 4.24 6.42
N ALA A 35 -6.18 4.33 7.47
CA ALA A 35 -6.56 3.18 8.27
C ALA A 35 -7.37 2.15 7.46
N GLY A 36 -7.40 0.89 7.92
CA GLY A 36 -8.22 -0.17 7.35
C GLY A 36 -7.58 -0.94 6.19
N LEU A 37 -6.26 -0.79 6.00
CA LEU A 37 -5.49 -1.59 5.05
C LEU A 37 -4.97 -2.86 5.73
N SER A 38 -4.92 -3.95 4.97
CA SER A 38 -4.30 -5.21 5.40
C SER A 38 -3.17 -5.59 4.46
N ASP A 39 -2.06 -6.10 4.99
CA ASP A 39 -1.00 -6.69 4.19
C ASP A 39 -1.49 -8.00 3.56
N LEU A 40 -1.37 -8.12 2.24
CA LEU A 40 -1.89 -9.27 1.52
C LEU A 40 -1.03 -10.53 1.71
N ILE A 41 0.22 -10.40 2.15
CA ILE A 41 1.14 -11.54 2.31
C ILE A 41 0.83 -12.30 3.60
N ASP A 42 0.64 -11.60 4.72
CA ASP A 42 0.44 -12.20 6.04
C ASP A 42 -0.94 -11.93 6.66
N GLY A 43 -1.77 -11.11 6.00
CA GLY A 43 -3.12 -10.76 6.47
C GLY A 43 -3.15 -9.78 7.64
N SER A 44 -2.00 -9.26 8.08
CA SER A 44 -1.94 -8.34 9.21
C SER A 44 -2.53 -6.98 8.87
N VAL A 45 -3.22 -6.38 9.85
CA VAL A 45 -3.69 -4.99 9.71
C VAL A 45 -2.48 -4.07 9.72
N VAL A 46 -2.36 -3.23 8.70
CA VAL A 46 -1.32 -2.22 8.62
C VAL A 46 -1.79 -0.97 9.35
N GLY A 47 -0.96 -0.44 10.24
CA GLY A 47 -1.23 0.81 10.92
C GLY A 47 -1.18 2.02 9.98
N GLU A 48 -1.31 3.23 10.53
CA GLU A 48 -1.30 4.49 9.77
C GLU A 48 0.06 4.85 9.15
N SER A 49 1.07 4.00 9.32
CA SER A 49 2.38 4.16 8.68
C SER A 49 2.94 2.85 8.17
N LEU A 50 3.65 2.94 7.04
CA LEU A 50 4.38 1.83 6.44
C LEU A 50 5.82 2.23 6.20
N VAL A 51 6.74 1.40 6.69
CA VAL A 51 8.16 1.52 6.42
C VAL A 51 8.53 0.53 5.31
N LEU A 52 9.09 1.06 4.22
CA LEU A 52 9.64 0.28 3.12
C LEU A 52 11.17 0.31 3.18
N ALA A 53 11.78 -0.87 3.19
CA ALA A 53 13.21 -1.01 3.00
C ALA A 53 13.63 -0.49 1.59
N PRO A 54 14.92 -0.21 1.37
CA PRO A 54 15.47 0.03 0.04
C PRO A 54 15.01 -1.05 -0.96
N TRP A 55 14.54 -0.64 -2.13
CA TRP A 55 14.02 -1.56 -3.18
C TRP A 55 12.84 -2.44 -2.73
N GLY A 56 12.23 -2.11 -1.58
CA GLY A 56 11.16 -2.88 -0.97
C GLY A 56 9.83 -2.73 -1.69
N CYS A 57 8.99 -3.76 -1.58
CA CYS A 57 7.63 -3.81 -2.10
C CYS A 57 6.70 -4.39 -1.04
N ARG A 58 5.49 -3.83 -0.93
CA ARG A 58 4.39 -4.39 -0.13
C ARG A 58 3.12 -4.35 -0.97
N VAL A 59 2.28 -5.37 -0.80
CA VAL A 59 0.97 -5.45 -1.44
C VAL A 59 -0.07 -5.32 -0.34
N LEU A 60 -0.87 -4.27 -0.40
CA LEU A 60 -1.92 -4.00 0.57
C LEU A 60 -3.28 -4.27 -0.06
N SER A 61 -4.25 -4.63 0.77
CA SER A 61 -5.64 -4.85 0.37
C SER A 61 -6.58 -3.96 1.18
N VAL A 62 -7.66 -3.54 0.52
CA VAL A 62 -8.75 -2.79 1.14
C VAL A 62 -10.07 -3.19 0.49
N PRO A 63 -11.11 -3.51 1.28
CA PRO A 63 -12.44 -3.75 0.72
C PRO A 63 -12.95 -2.53 -0.05
N LEU A 64 -13.59 -2.76 -1.19
CA LEU A 64 -14.35 -1.71 -1.85
C LEU A 64 -15.69 -1.58 -1.12
N THR A 65 -15.87 -0.50 -0.38
CA THR A 65 -17.22 -0.11 0.03
C THR A 65 -17.98 0.38 -1.20
N GLU A 66 -19.19 -0.15 -1.41
CA GLU A 66 -20.11 0.34 -2.44
C GLU A 66 -20.31 1.85 -2.26
N GLY A 67 -19.71 2.69 -3.11
CA GLY A 67 -19.97 4.13 -3.07
C GLY A 67 -18.90 5.08 -3.61
N THR A 68 -17.65 4.65 -3.81
CA THR A 68 -16.63 5.54 -4.39
C THR A 68 -16.31 5.11 -5.82
N ARG A 69 -17.18 5.54 -6.75
CA ARG A 69 -16.87 5.60 -8.19
C ARG A 69 -16.14 6.89 -8.52
#